data_AF-A0A3S3JSH6-F1
#
_entry.id   AF-A0A3S3JSH6-F1
#
_cell.length_a   1.000
_cell.length_b   1.000
_cell.length_c   1.000
_cell.angle_alpha   90.00
_cell.angle_beta   90.00
_cell.angle_gamma   90.00
#
_symmetry.space_group_name_H-M   'P 1'
#
loop_
_entity.id
_entity.type
_entity.pdbx_description
1 polymer ?
#
loop_
_entity_poly.entity_id
_entity_poly.type
_entity_poly.pdbx_seq_one_letter_code
_entity_poly.pdbx_strand_id
1 'polypeptide(L)'
;MSTSANWGFVSAIAGSAAALEKDLREETYDTKTRGRQRLPAARPAGEGRYLVALLNGQLHLSYALELPERPSEVQRAFKIAPQASFALSVKNPEKPSPPGLGLGQDQEPDYPDRLQREFRGRRFAREDIKLLDVQGAEFILVGARTDPEKAYNIDLDVEKEDERHSEMLRELKMAKSRHPIEPLFSGEWA
;
A
#
# COMPACT_ATOMS: atom_id res chain seq x y z
N MET A 1 21.49 9.04 4.16
CA MET A 1 20.14 8.50 3.94
C MET A 1 19.15 9.64 4.18
N SER A 2 18.39 10.05 3.17
CA SER A 2 17.26 10.97 3.39
C SER A 2 16.15 10.18 4.06
N THR A 3 15.73 10.59 5.26
CA THR A 3 14.59 10.00 5.99
C THR A 3 13.31 10.54 5.39
N SER A 4 12.93 10.08 4.19
CA SER A 4 11.60 10.36 3.65
C SER A 4 10.58 9.50 4.39
N ALA A 5 9.61 10.16 5.02
CA ALA A 5 8.42 9.53 5.56
C ALA A 5 7.32 9.59 4.49
N ASN A 6 6.77 8.44 4.13
CA ASN A 6 5.63 8.34 3.23
C ASN A 6 4.36 8.13 4.04
N TRP A 7 3.32 8.90 3.74
CA TRP A 7 1.99 8.76 4.35
C TRP A 7 1.12 7.84 3.49
N GLY A 8 0.36 6.97 4.11
CA GLY A 8 -0.58 6.07 3.45
C GLY A 8 -1.83 5.84 4.29
N PHE A 9 -2.84 5.22 3.70
CA PHE A 9 -4.05 4.81 4.40
C PHE A 9 -4.65 3.55 3.77
N VAL A 10 -5.45 2.82 4.55
CA VAL A 10 -6.20 1.65 4.07
C VAL A 10 -7.48 2.14 3.39
N SER A 11 -7.53 2.10 2.06
CA SER A 11 -8.68 2.61 1.30
C SER A 11 -9.90 1.70 1.36
N ALA A 12 -9.70 0.38 1.41
CA ALA A 12 -10.75 -0.62 1.40
C ALA A 12 -10.35 -1.88 2.17
N ILE A 13 -11.33 -2.52 2.80
CA ILE A 13 -11.23 -3.87 3.37
C ILE A 13 -12.40 -4.67 2.84
N ALA A 14 -12.13 -5.81 2.23
CA ALA A 14 -13.18 -6.63 1.66
C ALA A 14 -12.96 -8.11 1.89
N GLY A 15 -14.05 -8.85 2.07
CA GLY A 15 -14.03 -10.31 2.21
C GLY A 15 -13.82 -11.06 0.88
N SER A 16 -13.59 -10.36 -0.24
CA SER A 16 -13.31 -11.01 -1.52
C SER A 16 -12.50 -10.10 -2.45
N ALA A 17 -11.65 -10.72 -3.26
CA ALA A 17 -10.89 -10.04 -4.31
C ALA A 17 -11.77 -9.28 -5.32
N ALA A 18 -12.95 -9.82 -5.66
CA ALA A 18 -13.85 -9.18 -6.63
C ALA A 18 -14.41 -7.85 -6.11
N ALA A 19 -14.56 -7.70 -4.79
CA ALA A 19 -14.96 -6.44 -4.18
C ALA A 19 -13.81 -5.43 -4.22
N LEU A 20 -12.56 -5.86 -3.93
CA LEU A 20 -11.39 -4.99 -4.06
C LEU A 20 -11.16 -4.54 -5.51
N GLU A 21 -11.23 -5.44 -6.49
CA GLU A 21 -11.04 -5.07 -7.90
C GLU A 21 -12.09 -4.09 -8.40
N LYS A 22 -13.33 -4.15 -7.88
CA LYS A 22 -14.37 -3.17 -8.22
C LYS A 22 -13.94 -1.75 -7.88
N ASP A 23 -13.30 -1.54 -6.74
CA ASP A 23 -12.81 -0.22 -6.29
C ASP A 23 -11.58 0.25 -7.09
N LEU A 24 -10.92 -0.67 -7.81
CA LEU A 24 -9.79 -0.38 -8.69
C LEU A 24 -10.22 -0.06 -10.13
N ARG A 25 -11.50 -0.23 -10.48
CA ARG A 25 -12.01 0.06 -11.82
C ARG A 25 -12.11 1.57 -12.06
N GLU A 26 -12.32 1.90 -13.32
CA GLU A 26 -12.68 3.26 -13.70
C GLU A 26 -13.98 3.72 -13.01
N GLU A 27 -13.96 4.94 -12.49
CA GLU A 27 -15.10 5.59 -11.87
C GLU A 27 -15.40 6.91 -12.58
N THR A 28 -16.69 7.21 -12.73
CA THR A 28 -17.17 8.51 -13.19
C THR A 28 -18.06 9.09 -12.11
N TYR A 29 -17.75 10.31 -11.65
CA TYR A 29 -18.46 10.96 -10.56
C TYR A 29 -18.73 12.42 -10.87
N ASP A 30 -19.84 12.96 -10.37
CA ASP A 30 -20.21 14.35 -10.59
C ASP A 30 -19.69 15.23 -9.44
N THR A 31 -19.00 16.32 -9.78
CA THR A 31 -18.58 17.33 -8.83
C THR A 31 -19.44 18.58 -8.93
N LYS A 32 -19.69 19.23 -7.79
CA LYS A 32 -20.50 20.47 -7.73
C LYS A 32 -19.91 21.62 -8.55
N THR A 33 -18.58 21.65 -8.72
CA THR A 33 -17.86 22.79 -9.33
C THR A 33 -17.23 22.48 -10.69
N ARG A 34 -16.84 21.23 -10.95
CA ARG A 34 -16.14 20.83 -12.19
C ARG A 34 -16.98 19.92 -13.08
N GLY A 35 -18.25 19.66 -12.72
CA GLY A 35 -19.12 18.75 -13.45
C GLY A 35 -18.62 17.30 -13.38
N ARG A 36 -18.95 16.51 -14.40
CA ARG A 36 -18.60 15.09 -14.49
C ARG A 36 -17.08 14.88 -14.59
N GLN A 37 -16.52 14.17 -13.64
CA GLN A 37 -15.12 13.77 -13.57
C GLN A 37 -14.99 12.28 -13.84
N ARG A 38 -13.81 11.88 -14.33
CA ARG A 38 -13.45 10.50 -14.62
C ARG A 38 -12.14 10.17 -13.91
N LEU A 39 -12.17 9.15 -13.06
CA LEU A 39 -11.01 8.53 -12.45
C LEU A 39 -10.67 7.28 -13.27
N PRO A 40 -9.53 7.22 -13.97
CA PRO A 40 -9.16 6.03 -14.73
C PRO A 40 -8.97 4.82 -13.83
N ALA A 41 -9.14 3.62 -14.39
CA ALA A 41 -8.85 2.38 -13.69
C ALA A 41 -7.40 2.33 -13.19
N ALA A 42 -7.20 1.69 -12.05
CA ALA A 42 -5.87 1.47 -11.48
C ALA A 42 -5.01 0.64 -12.42
N ARG A 43 -3.72 0.97 -12.45
CA ARG A 43 -2.69 0.31 -13.26
C ARG A 43 -1.67 -0.32 -12.32
N PRO A 44 -1.51 -1.65 -12.29
CA PRO A 44 -0.49 -2.27 -11.47
C PRO A 44 0.89 -1.81 -11.92
N ALA A 45 1.68 -1.28 -10.99
CA ALA A 45 3.01 -0.73 -11.24
C ALA A 45 4.13 -1.63 -10.68
N GLY A 46 3.78 -2.76 -10.10
CA GLY A 46 4.71 -3.73 -9.55
C GLY A 46 3.94 -4.86 -8.86
N GLU A 47 4.53 -6.03 -8.89
CA GLU A 47 4.06 -7.24 -8.19
C GLU A 47 5.27 -7.85 -7.49
N GLY A 48 5.03 -8.45 -6.34
CA GLY A 48 6.08 -9.04 -5.55
C GLY A 48 5.58 -9.50 -4.20
N ARG A 49 6.47 -10.16 -3.47
CA ARG A 49 6.19 -10.65 -2.12
C ARG A 49 6.46 -9.58 -1.09
N TYR A 50 5.65 -9.62 -0.03
CA TYR A 50 5.80 -8.71 1.10
C TYR A 50 5.63 -9.45 2.42
N LEU A 51 6.23 -8.88 3.46
CA LEU A 51 6.09 -9.29 4.84
C LEU A 51 5.78 -8.08 5.70
N VAL A 52 4.74 -8.20 6.53
CA VAL A 52 4.52 -7.28 7.65
C VAL A 52 4.82 -8.03 8.95
N ALA A 53 5.88 -7.65 9.63
CA ALA A 53 6.35 -8.35 10.83
C ALA A 53 6.65 -7.40 11.98
N LEU A 54 6.37 -7.83 13.21
CA LEU A 54 6.78 -7.13 14.43
C LEU A 54 8.23 -7.49 14.75
N LEU A 55 9.15 -6.55 14.51
CA LEU A 55 10.58 -6.73 14.73
C LEU A 55 11.06 -5.71 15.76
N ASN A 56 11.67 -6.18 16.85
CA ASN A 56 12.19 -5.33 17.93
C ASN A 56 11.17 -4.30 18.46
N GLY A 57 9.89 -4.69 18.55
CA GLY A 57 8.81 -3.84 19.05
C GLY A 57 8.32 -2.76 18.07
N GLN A 58 8.58 -2.94 16.77
CA GLN A 58 8.08 -2.07 15.70
C GLN A 58 7.64 -2.91 14.50
N LEU A 59 6.50 -2.58 13.90
CA LEU A 59 6.06 -3.19 12.65
C LEU A 59 6.97 -2.75 11.51
N HIS A 60 7.35 -3.70 10.67
CA HIS A 60 8.12 -3.47 9.46
C HIS A 60 7.35 -4.02 8.27
N LEU A 61 7.18 -3.20 7.24
CA LEU A 61 6.78 -3.64 5.90
C LEU A 61 8.04 -3.84 5.07
N SER A 62 8.32 -5.07 4.70
CA SER A 62 9.40 -5.41 3.78
C SER A 62 8.82 -6.00 2.52
N TYR A 63 9.37 -5.66 1.36
CA TYR A 63 8.96 -6.25 0.09
C TYR A 63 10.15 -6.41 -0.86
N ALA A 64 9.98 -7.28 -1.83
CA ALA A 64 10.82 -7.41 -3.01
C ALA A 64 9.93 -7.67 -4.24
N LEU A 65 10.21 -6.98 -5.34
CA LEU A 65 9.46 -7.09 -6.58
C LEU A 65 9.84 -8.37 -7.34
N GLU A 66 8.83 -9.07 -7.83
CA GLU A 66 8.94 -10.16 -8.81
C GLU A 66 8.71 -9.60 -10.23
N LEU A 67 7.83 -8.60 -10.37
CA LEU A 67 7.57 -7.87 -11.61
C LEU A 67 7.54 -6.33 -11.44
N PRO A 68 8.02 -5.58 -12.44
CA PRO A 68 8.83 -6.08 -13.54
C PRO A 68 10.20 -6.55 -13.02
N GLU A 69 10.81 -7.56 -13.67
CA GLU A 69 12.12 -8.13 -13.25
C GLU A 69 13.18 -7.04 -13.03
N ARG A 70 13.10 -5.93 -13.78
CA ARG A 70 13.94 -4.75 -13.59
C ARG A 70 13.09 -3.48 -13.62
N PRO A 71 13.19 -2.61 -12.60
CA PRO A 71 12.51 -1.32 -12.61
C PRO A 71 12.85 -0.46 -13.83
N SER A 72 11.79 -0.01 -14.51
CA SER A 72 11.84 0.86 -15.69
C SER A 72 11.22 2.23 -15.40
N GLU A 73 10.69 2.90 -16.41
CA GLU A 73 10.19 4.27 -16.35
C GLU A 73 9.19 4.50 -15.21
N VAL A 74 8.14 3.68 -15.12
CA VAL A 74 7.06 3.84 -14.13
C VAL A 74 7.58 3.65 -12.71
N GLN A 75 8.31 2.56 -12.44
CA GLN A 75 8.85 2.31 -11.11
C GLN A 75 9.82 3.41 -10.68
N ARG A 76 10.64 3.94 -11.59
CA ARG A 76 11.54 5.06 -11.32
C ARG A 76 10.78 6.36 -11.05
N ALA A 77 9.74 6.65 -11.81
CA ALA A 77 8.91 7.84 -11.64
C ALA A 77 8.23 7.86 -10.26
N PHE A 78 7.72 6.71 -9.82
CA PHE A 78 7.09 6.56 -8.49
C PHE A 78 8.05 6.19 -7.37
N LYS A 79 9.36 6.08 -7.66
CA LYS A 79 10.41 5.70 -6.70
C LYS A 79 10.14 4.36 -6.00
N ILE A 80 9.58 3.40 -6.74
CA ILE A 80 9.43 2.02 -6.30
C ILE A 80 10.78 1.34 -6.47
N ALA A 81 11.42 0.97 -5.36
CA ALA A 81 12.68 0.26 -5.36
C ALA A 81 12.46 -1.23 -5.69
N PRO A 82 13.46 -1.96 -6.22
CA PRO A 82 13.33 -3.42 -6.39
C PRO A 82 13.02 -4.15 -5.08
N GLN A 83 13.55 -3.66 -3.97
CA GLN A 83 13.28 -4.17 -2.63
C GLN A 83 13.47 -3.05 -1.60
N ALA A 84 12.73 -3.11 -0.51
CA ALA A 84 12.85 -2.15 0.58
C ALA A 84 12.28 -2.70 1.88
N SER A 85 12.71 -2.11 3.00
CA SER A 85 12.05 -2.23 4.29
C SER A 85 11.72 -0.86 4.86
N PHE A 86 10.50 -0.73 5.39
CA PHE A 86 9.99 0.46 6.06
C PHE A 86 9.58 0.13 7.47
N ALA A 87 9.95 1.01 8.40
CA ALA A 87 9.29 1.06 9.69
C ALA A 87 7.86 1.57 9.48
N LEU A 88 6.88 0.80 9.94
CA LEU A 88 5.46 1.12 9.84
C LEU A 88 4.93 1.58 11.20
N SER A 89 4.18 2.68 11.21
CA SER A 89 3.46 3.14 12.39
C SER A 89 2.09 3.66 12.01
N VAL A 90 1.06 3.17 12.69
CA VAL A 90 -0.34 3.55 12.46
C VAL A 90 -0.67 4.79 13.28
N LYS A 91 -1.28 5.79 12.65
CA LYS A 91 -1.70 7.04 13.29
C LYS A 91 -2.96 6.80 14.12
N ASN A 92 -2.95 7.34 15.33
CA ASN A 92 -4.13 7.42 16.18
C ASN A 92 -5.10 8.48 15.61
N PRO A 93 -6.34 8.12 15.23
CA PRO A 93 -7.30 9.08 14.69
C PRO A 93 -7.67 10.19 15.67
N GLU A 94 -7.65 9.93 16.98
CA GLU A 94 -7.94 10.94 18.01
C GLU A 94 -6.87 12.03 18.14
N LYS A 95 -5.75 11.92 17.40
CA LYS A 95 -4.67 12.91 17.39
C LYS A 95 -4.67 13.66 16.06
N PRO A 96 -4.47 14.99 16.08
CA PRO A 96 -4.51 15.80 14.87
C PRO A 96 -3.39 15.43 13.90
N SER A 97 -3.71 15.33 12.61
CA SER A 97 -2.72 15.15 11.55
C SER A 97 -1.90 16.43 11.29
N PRO A 98 -0.67 16.33 10.74
CA PRO A 98 0.07 17.50 10.31
C PRO A 98 -0.71 18.32 9.27
N PRO A 99 -0.54 19.65 9.21
CA PRO A 99 -1.24 20.47 8.22
C PRO A 99 -1.02 19.99 6.79
N GLY A 100 -2.10 19.83 6.03
CA GLY A 100 -2.04 19.36 4.64
C GLY A 100 -1.77 17.87 4.45
N LEU A 101 -1.69 17.10 5.54
CA LEU A 101 -1.56 15.64 5.52
C LEU A 101 -2.73 14.99 6.24
N GLY A 102 -3.06 13.80 5.77
CA GLY A 102 -4.07 12.93 6.35
C GLY A 102 -5.47 13.08 5.76
N LEU A 103 -6.32 12.13 6.11
CA LEU A 103 -7.68 12.02 5.62
C LEU A 103 -8.59 13.12 6.20
N GLY A 104 -9.67 13.44 5.49
CA GLY A 104 -10.73 14.30 6.02
C GLY A 104 -11.46 13.62 7.17
N GLN A 105 -12.16 14.40 8.01
CA GLN A 105 -12.87 13.86 9.19
C GLN A 105 -13.86 12.74 8.82
N ASP A 106 -14.53 12.85 7.68
CA ASP A 106 -15.51 11.85 7.20
C ASP A 106 -14.87 10.53 6.72
N GLN A 107 -13.54 10.47 6.69
CA GLN A 107 -12.75 9.34 6.20
C GLN A 107 -11.85 8.75 7.31
N GLU A 108 -11.94 9.27 8.53
CA GLU A 108 -11.19 8.73 9.66
C GLU A 108 -11.69 7.32 10.03
N PRO A 109 -10.78 6.42 10.46
CA PRO A 109 -11.14 5.05 10.80
C PRO A 109 -11.97 5.00 12.09
N ASP A 110 -13.03 4.21 12.07
CA ASP A 110 -13.82 3.87 13.26
C ASP A 110 -13.23 2.63 13.93
N TYR A 111 -12.27 2.82 14.85
CA TYR A 111 -11.65 1.72 15.57
C TYR A 111 -12.57 1.18 16.66
N PRO A 112 -12.78 -0.15 16.74
CA PRO A 112 -13.34 -0.78 17.93
C PRO A 112 -12.51 -0.42 19.18
N ASP A 113 -13.16 -0.21 20.33
CA ASP A 113 -12.52 0.18 21.59
C ASP A 113 -11.25 -0.61 21.94
N ARG A 114 -11.26 -1.92 21.63
CA ARG A 114 -10.12 -2.79 21.86
C ARG A 114 -8.89 -2.34 21.08
N LEU A 115 -9.05 -2.04 19.79
CA LEU A 115 -7.97 -1.57 18.93
C LEU A 115 -7.58 -0.13 19.27
N GLN A 116 -8.55 0.73 19.57
CA GLN A 116 -8.26 2.11 19.99
C GLN A 116 -7.37 2.18 21.24
N ARG A 117 -7.53 1.23 22.18
CA ARG A 117 -6.67 1.14 23.37
C ARG A 117 -5.20 0.82 23.07
N GLU A 118 -4.86 0.22 21.93
CA GLU A 118 -3.47 -0.08 21.55
C GLU A 118 -2.63 1.19 21.32
N PHE A 119 -3.28 2.30 20.96
CA PHE A 119 -2.61 3.60 20.87
C PHE A 119 -2.12 4.09 22.24
N ARG A 120 -2.78 3.72 23.35
CA ARG A 120 -2.42 4.15 24.72
C ARG A 120 -2.29 5.68 24.85
N GLY A 121 -3.13 6.41 24.13
CA GLY A 121 -3.09 7.87 24.05
C GLY A 121 -1.92 8.46 23.25
N ARG A 122 -1.04 7.62 22.68
CA ARG A 122 0.07 8.04 21.81
C ARG A 122 -0.47 8.51 20.46
N ARG A 123 0.36 9.29 19.73
CA ARG A 123 0.07 9.72 18.36
C ARG A 123 0.15 8.58 17.34
N PHE A 124 1.00 7.59 17.62
CA PHE A 124 1.18 6.42 16.78
C PHE A 124 1.23 5.15 17.62
N ALA A 125 0.73 4.07 17.05
CA ALA A 125 0.98 2.69 17.50
C ALA A 125 1.83 1.98 16.44
N ARG A 126 2.66 1.04 16.88
CA ARG A 126 3.65 0.39 16.01
C ARG A 126 3.78 -1.09 16.27
N GLU A 127 2.88 -1.66 17.07
CA GLU A 127 3.05 -3.00 17.63
C GLU A 127 1.97 -3.99 17.18
N ASP A 128 0.76 -3.54 16.84
CA ASP A 128 -0.36 -4.42 16.46
C ASP A 128 -0.75 -4.23 14.98
N ILE A 129 -0.59 -5.30 14.19
CA ILE A 129 -0.92 -5.31 12.77
C ILE A 129 -2.43 -5.17 12.53
N LYS A 130 -3.27 -5.57 13.49
CA LYS A 130 -4.74 -5.50 13.37
C LYS A 130 -5.27 -4.08 13.27
N LEU A 131 -4.44 -3.09 13.60
CA LEU A 131 -4.76 -1.69 13.36
C LEU A 131 -4.89 -1.39 11.85
N LEU A 132 -4.28 -2.18 10.97
CA LEU A 132 -4.45 -2.06 9.52
C LEU A 132 -5.74 -2.74 9.02
N ASP A 133 -6.42 -3.53 9.86
CA ASP A 133 -7.69 -4.19 9.51
C ASP A 133 -8.90 -3.26 9.74
N VAL A 134 -8.71 -1.94 9.66
CA VAL A 134 -9.77 -0.94 9.70
C VAL A 134 -9.65 0.01 8.51
N GLN A 135 -10.73 0.14 7.73
CA GLN A 135 -10.78 1.07 6.60
C GLN A 135 -10.58 2.51 7.10
N GLY A 136 -9.80 3.30 6.37
CA GLY A 136 -9.38 4.64 6.78
C GLY A 136 -8.15 4.66 7.69
N ALA A 137 -7.63 3.51 8.15
CA ALA A 137 -6.44 3.47 8.98
C ALA A 137 -5.25 4.14 8.29
N GLU A 138 -4.81 5.27 8.84
CA GLU A 138 -3.67 6.03 8.32
C GLU A 138 -2.37 5.51 8.93
N PHE A 139 -1.30 5.47 8.14
CA PHE A 139 0.00 5.01 8.59
C PHE A 139 1.14 5.79 7.94
N ILE A 140 2.31 5.72 8.58
CA ILE A 140 3.56 6.24 8.05
C ILE A 140 4.52 5.10 7.77
N LEU A 141 5.22 5.20 6.65
CA LEU A 141 6.33 4.36 6.25
C LEU A 141 7.60 5.20 6.29
N VAL A 142 8.50 4.90 7.23
CA VAL A 142 9.80 5.58 7.34
C VAL A 142 10.86 4.64 6.79
N GLY A 143 11.62 5.11 5.80
CA GLY A 143 12.66 4.32 5.14
C GLY A 143 13.62 3.70 6.15
N ALA A 144 13.60 2.37 6.24
CA ALA A 144 14.42 1.66 7.20
C ALA A 144 15.70 1.14 6.53
N ARG A 145 15.60 0.39 5.42
CA ARG A 145 16.76 -0.25 4.73
C ARG A 145 16.46 -0.59 3.26
N THR A 146 17.51 -0.75 2.45
CA THR A 146 17.44 -1.13 1.01
C THR A 146 17.70 -2.63 0.75
N ASP A 147 17.98 -3.41 1.80
CA ASP A 147 18.21 -4.86 1.76
C ASP A 147 17.50 -5.46 2.98
N PRO A 148 16.19 -5.77 2.85
CA PRO A 148 15.34 -6.21 3.97
C PRO A 148 15.77 -7.56 4.56
N GLU A 149 16.05 -8.55 3.70
CA GLU A 149 16.39 -9.91 4.12
C GLU A 149 17.63 -9.92 5.00
N LYS A 150 18.70 -9.25 4.55
CA LYS A 150 19.93 -9.13 5.33
C LYS A 150 19.74 -8.29 6.60
N ALA A 151 18.95 -7.21 6.52
CA ALA A 151 18.78 -6.31 7.65
C ALA A 151 18.00 -6.93 8.80
N TYR A 152 17.07 -7.82 8.49
CA TYR A 152 16.13 -8.37 9.47
C TYR A 152 16.20 -9.89 9.61
N ASN A 153 17.09 -10.55 8.85
CA ASN A 153 17.21 -12.00 8.80
C ASN A 153 15.85 -12.67 8.51
N ILE A 154 15.18 -12.14 7.49
CA ILE A 154 13.91 -12.64 6.94
C ILE A 154 14.14 -13.22 5.55
N ASP A 155 13.22 -14.05 5.09
CA ASP A 155 13.19 -14.61 3.74
C ASP A 155 11.87 -14.17 3.09
N LEU A 156 11.95 -13.41 1.99
CA LEU A 156 10.78 -12.96 1.23
C LEU A 156 10.35 -13.98 0.17
N ASP A 157 11.13 -15.06 -0.02
CA ASP A 157 10.86 -16.20 -0.91
C ASP A 157 10.47 -15.74 -2.33
N VAL A 158 11.12 -14.72 -2.89
CA VAL A 158 10.73 -14.20 -4.21
C VAL A 158 10.96 -15.23 -5.32
N GLU A 159 9.96 -15.39 -6.19
CA GLU A 159 10.02 -16.29 -7.34
C GLU A 159 10.14 -15.53 -8.65
N LYS A 160 10.53 -16.25 -9.71
CA LYS A 160 10.52 -15.66 -11.05
C LYS A 160 9.11 -15.72 -11.61
N GLU A 161 8.49 -14.56 -11.73
CA GLU A 161 7.14 -14.43 -12.24
C GLU A 161 7.10 -13.87 -13.68
N ASP A 162 6.01 -14.13 -14.39
CA ASP A 162 5.75 -13.62 -15.74
C ASP A 162 4.25 -13.33 -15.95
N GLU A 163 3.90 -12.83 -17.14
CA GLU A 163 2.52 -12.52 -17.50
C GLU A 163 1.51 -13.66 -17.34
N ARG A 164 1.96 -14.92 -17.44
CA ARG A 164 1.08 -16.09 -17.36
C ARG A 164 0.90 -16.57 -15.93
N HIS A 165 1.87 -16.26 -15.07
CA HIS A 165 1.90 -16.73 -13.70
C HIS A 165 1.48 -15.69 -12.68
N SER A 166 1.49 -14.38 -13.02
CA SER A 166 1.06 -13.26 -12.17
C SER A 166 -0.10 -13.62 -11.24
N GLU A 167 0.24 -13.91 -9.99
CA GLU A 167 -0.68 -14.28 -8.93
C GLU A 167 -1.60 -13.11 -8.61
N MET A 168 -1.08 -11.88 -8.60
CA MET A 168 -1.86 -10.66 -8.39
C MET A 168 -3.01 -10.55 -9.41
N LEU A 169 -2.75 -10.72 -10.71
CA LEU A 169 -3.80 -10.64 -11.72
C LEU A 169 -4.87 -11.73 -11.54
N ARG A 170 -4.43 -12.95 -11.19
CA ARG A 170 -5.31 -14.10 -10.97
C ARG A 170 -6.16 -13.94 -9.71
N GLU A 171 -5.54 -13.57 -8.60
CA GLU A 171 -6.15 -13.49 -7.28
C GLU A 171 -7.04 -12.27 -7.16
N LEU A 172 -6.55 -11.08 -7.53
CA LEU A 172 -7.37 -9.86 -7.56
C LEU A 172 -8.39 -9.87 -8.70
N LYS A 173 -8.32 -10.84 -9.63
CA LYS A 173 -9.20 -10.94 -10.81
C LYS A 173 -9.16 -9.68 -11.68
N MET A 174 -8.01 -9.05 -11.77
CA MET A 174 -7.79 -7.84 -12.58
C MET A 174 -7.74 -8.22 -14.06
N ALA A 175 -8.85 -8.00 -14.76
CA ALA A 175 -8.92 -8.30 -16.18
C ALA A 175 -8.08 -7.30 -17.00
N LYS A 176 -7.20 -7.83 -17.87
CA LYS A 176 -6.36 -7.03 -18.80
C LYS A 176 -7.18 -6.08 -19.69
N SER A 177 -8.44 -6.41 -19.96
CA SER A 177 -9.35 -5.55 -20.73
C SER A 177 -9.88 -4.32 -19.96
N ARG A 178 -9.66 -4.26 -18.64
CA ARG A 178 -10.13 -3.17 -17.76
C ARG A 178 -8.98 -2.39 -17.14
N HIS A 179 -7.87 -3.07 -16.88
CA HIS A 179 -6.69 -2.47 -16.25
C HIS A 179 -5.53 -2.53 -17.24
N PRO A 180 -4.94 -1.38 -17.60
CA PRO A 180 -3.68 -1.35 -18.34
C PRO A 180 -2.57 -2.03 -17.53
N ILE A 181 -1.85 -2.96 -18.15
CA ILE A 181 -0.89 -3.86 -17.49
C ILE A 181 0.56 -3.66 -17.95
N GLU A 182 0.78 -2.85 -18.97
CA GLU A 182 2.11 -2.50 -19.49
C GLU A 182 3.06 -2.03 -18.38
N PRO A 183 2.62 -1.20 -17.40
CA PRO A 183 3.48 -0.77 -16.30
C PRO A 183 3.97 -1.91 -15.41
N LEU A 184 3.24 -3.02 -15.35
CA LEU A 184 3.62 -4.19 -14.55
C LEU A 184 4.69 -5.03 -15.24
N PHE A 185 4.59 -5.21 -16.56
CA PHE A 185 5.41 -6.16 -17.30
C PHE A 185 6.62 -5.54 -18.00
N SER A 186 6.44 -4.40 -18.69
CA SER A 186 7.56 -3.67 -19.32
C SER A 186 8.07 -2.52 -18.44
N GLY A 187 7.26 -2.09 -17.46
CA GLY A 187 7.56 -0.91 -16.64
C GLY A 187 7.42 0.41 -17.39
N GLU A 188 6.79 0.40 -18.57
CA GLU A 188 6.50 1.57 -19.39
C GLU A 188 5.08 2.09 -19.11
N TRP A 189 4.81 3.36 -19.43
CA TRP A 189 3.46 3.91 -19.29
C TRP A 189 2.49 3.29 -20.31
N ALA A 190 1.24 3.15 -19.88
CA ALA A 190 0.10 2.77 -20.73
C ALA A 190 -0.75 3.97 -21.19
#